data_AF-A0A026W5F9-F1
#
_entry.id   AF-A0A026W5F9-F1
#
_cell.length_a   1.000
_cell.length_b   1.000
_cell.length_c   1.000
_cell.angle_alpha   90.00
_cell.angle_beta   90.00
_cell.angle_gamma   90.00
#
_symmetry.space_group_name_H-M   'P 1'
#
loop_
_entity.id
_entity.type
_entity.pdbx_description
1 polymer ?
#
loop_
_entity_poly.entity_id
_entity_poly.type
_entity_poly.pdbx_seq_one_letter_code
_entity_poly.pdbx_strand_id
1 'polypeptide(L)'
;MLKLFSGHKEDWTDIYYSKKYLRHLKHCHARSIWAKFINRPLNQKFLLEEGATFIAHWCGPDVSYTHIETQLDNITQLVMDHLEIHCPTHPIFSVSQEEFSLWKHNNIYSDQWNYNDGIEILNILRKIFFTILNFHVLNINDPRLFPENILINYVLERRVGISASFAIIFHSVARRLGLYCAPIFIQYPRNLVHHRYSA
;
A
#
# COMPACT_ATOMS: atom_id res chain seq x y z
N MET A 1 -1.43 -12.96 36.67
CA MET A 1 -2.50 -13.36 37.61
C MET A 1 -3.71 -12.45 37.37
N LEU A 2 -4.59 -12.84 36.45
CA LEU A 2 -5.93 -12.26 36.27
C LEU A 2 -6.88 -13.47 36.19
N LYS A 3 -7.41 -13.86 37.35
CA LYS A 3 -8.54 -14.79 37.45
C LYS A 3 -9.81 -13.96 37.28
N LEU A 4 -10.52 -14.13 36.17
CA LEU A 4 -11.89 -13.66 36.06
C LEU A 4 -12.76 -14.80 35.53
N PHE A 5 -13.64 -15.24 36.43
CA PHE A 5 -14.91 -15.95 36.26
C PHE A 5 -14.90 -17.43 35.87
N SER A 6 -14.95 -18.24 36.93
CA SER A 6 -15.71 -19.48 37.00
C SER A 6 -17.20 -19.27 36.71
N GLY A 7 -17.77 -20.07 35.80
CA GLY A 7 -19.16 -20.52 35.92
C GLY A 7 -20.28 -19.79 35.18
N HIS A 8 -20.02 -19.00 34.13
CA HIS A 8 -21.10 -18.44 33.29
C HIS A 8 -21.19 -19.17 31.94
N LYS A 9 -22.39 -19.65 31.62
CA LYS A 9 -22.82 -19.91 30.24
C LYS A 9 -22.50 -18.63 29.46
N GLU A 10 -21.55 -18.67 28.53
CA GLU A 10 -21.14 -17.50 27.75
C GLU A 10 -22.38 -16.85 27.13
N ASP A 11 -22.77 -15.69 27.64
CA ASP A 11 -23.88 -14.95 27.04
C ASP A 11 -23.36 -14.38 25.73
N TRP A 12 -23.85 -14.95 24.62
CA TRP A 12 -23.53 -14.48 23.27
C TRP A 12 -23.80 -12.98 23.10
N THR A 13 -24.71 -12.42 23.90
CA THR A 13 -25.00 -10.99 24.01
C THR A 13 -23.80 -10.22 24.55
N ASP A 14 -23.20 -10.67 25.65
CA ASP A 14 -22.02 -10.05 26.26
C ASP A 14 -20.80 -10.13 25.34
N ILE A 15 -20.59 -11.27 24.68
CA ILE A 15 -19.53 -11.43 23.67
C ILE A 15 -19.74 -10.46 22.51
N TYR A 16 -20.97 -10.34 22.02
CA TYR A 16 -21.32 -9.44 20.92
C TYR A 16 -21.07 -7.96 21.27
N TYR A 17 -21.58 -7.50 22.41
CA TYR A 17 -21.38 -6.11 22.85
C TYR A 17 -19.94 -5.81 23.20
N SER A 18 -19.21 -6.76 23.80
CA SER A 18 -17.78 -6.62 24.07
C SER A 18 -16.97 -6.43 22.78
N LYS A 19 -17.25 -7.22 21.73
CA LYS A 19 -16.60 -7.07 20.41
C LYS A 19 -16.93 -5.72 19.78
N LYS A 20 -18.19 -5.27 19.87
CA LYS A 20 -18.63 -3.97 19.34
C LYS A 20 -17.95 -2.81 20.07
N TYR A 21 -17.86 -2.87 21.39
CA TYR A 21 -17.21 -1.87 22.23
C TYR A 21 -15.70 -1.81 21.98
N LEU A 22 -15.03 -2.97 21.91
CA LEU A 22 -13.61 -3.05 21.55
C LEU A 22 -13.33 -2.42 20.18
N ARG A 23 -14.17 -2.71 19.17
CA ARG A 23 -14.04 -2.09 17.84
C ARG A 23 -14.21 -0.56 17.91
N HIS A 24 -15.17 -0.07 18.69
CA HIS A 24 -15.36 1.36 18.91
C HIS A 24 -14.14 2.03 19.56
N LEU A 25 -13.58 1.42 20.60
CA LEU A 25 -12.36 1.90 21.25
C LEU A 25 -11.17 1.92 20.29
N LYS A 26 -10.99 0.86 19.48
CA LYS A 26 -9.97 0.82 18.42
C LYS A 26 -10.13 1.97 17.44
N HIS A 27 -11.35 2.23 16.98
CA HIS A 27 -11.63 3.37 16.09
C HIS A 27 -11.31 4.72 16.76
N CYS A 28 -11.67 4.92 18.03
CA CYS A 28 -11.37 6.16 18.74
C CYS A 28 -9.87 6.37 18.93
N HIS A 29 -9.16 5.33 19.34
CA HIS A 29 -7.71 5.36 19.51
C HIS A 29 -7.00 5.64 18.18
N ALA A 30 -7.36 4.88 17.14
CA ALA A 30 -6.78 5.07 15.82
C ALA A 30 -7.11 6.48 15.29
N ARG A 31 -8.30 7.04 15.53
CA ARG A 31 -8.64 8.43 15.15
C ARG A 31 -7.69 9.44 15.78
N SER A 32 -7.32 9.22 17.04
CA SER A 32 -6.36 10.08 17.73
C SER A 32 -4.95 9.99 17.13
N ILE A 33 -4.53 8.79 16.73
CA ILE A 33 -3.25 8.60 16.04
C ILE A 33 -3.29 9.24 14.65
N TRP A 34 -4.35 9.02 13.88
CA TRP A 34 -4.53 9.62 12.56
C TRP A 34 -4.46 11.14 12.63
N ALA A 35 -5.12 11.76 13.62
CA ALA A 35 -5.06 13.20 13.83
C ALA A 35 -3.63 13.68 14.08
N LYS A 36 -2.84 12.99 14.93
CA LYS A 36 -1.42 13.32 15.14
C LYS A 36 -0.59 13.14 13.87
N PHE A 37 -0.95 12.15 13.08
CA PHE A 37 -0.23 11.74 11.89
C PHE A 37 -0.45 12.69 10.70
N ILE A 38 -1.69 13.11 10.44
CA ILE A 38 -1.99 14.12 9.41
C ILE A 38 -1.52 15.53 9.78
N ASN A 39 -1.38 15.82 11.07
CA ASN A 39 -0.90 17.10 11.58
C ASN A 39 0.63 17.15 11.70
N ARG A 40 1.37 16.14 11.20
CA ARG A 40 2.83 16.22 11.11
C ARG A 40 3.22 17.43 10.23
N PRO A 41 4.29 18.15 10.60
CA PRO A 41 4.69 19.33 9.84
C PRO A 41 5.07 18.92 8.42
N LEU A 42 4.78 19.78 7.43
CA LEU A 42 4.94 19.50 5.98
C LEU A 42 6.36 19.08 5.57
N ASN A 43 7.35 19.37 6.40
CA ASN A 43 8.74 18.95 6.23
C ASN A 43 8.97 17.47 6.58
N GLN A 44 8.11 16.85 7.39
CA GLN A 44 8.02 15.40 7.59
C GLN A 44 7.05 14.82 6.57
N LYS A 45 7.56 14.60 5.35
CA LYS A 45 6.75 14.20 4.21
C LYS A 45 6.17 12.80 4.39
N PHE A 46 4.85 12.72 4.34
CA PHE A 46 4.08 11.51 4.51
C PHE A 46 4.23 10.55 3.33
N LEU A 47 4.66 9.31 3.59
CA LEU A 47 4.76 8.27 2.56
C LEU A 47 3.42 7.55 2.43
N LEU A 48 2.98 7.29 1.20
CA LEU A 48 1.67 6.68 0.94
C LEU A 48 1.55 5.27 1.55
N GLU A 49 2.63 4.49 1.58
CA GLU A 49 2.63 3.17 2.20
C GLU A 49 2.50 3.22 3.73
N GLU A 50 3.01 4.25 4.41
CA GLU A 50 2.79 4.44 5.85
C GLU A 50 1.29 4.66 6.11
N GLY A 51 0.65 5.44 5.24
CA GLY A 51 -0.78 5.69 5.25
C GLY A 51 -1.62 4.45 5.07
N ALA A 52 -1.29 3.68 4.03
CA ALA A 52 -1.96 2.44 3.73
C ALA A 52 -1.77 1.40 4.85
N THR A 53 -0.59 1.37 5.46
CA THR A 53 -0.30 0.52 6.63
C THR A 53 -1.16 0.93 7.82
N PHE A 54 -1.26 2.23 8.08
CA PHE A 54 -2.11 2.75 9.14
C PHE A 54 -3.59 2.38 8.92
N ILE A 55 -4.09 2.50 7.68
CA ILE A 55 -5.46 2.07 7.33
C ILE A 55 -5.63 0.56 7.53
N ALA A 56 -4.63 -0.25 7.16
CA ALA A 56 -4.66 -1.70 7.38
C ALA A 56 -4.75 -2.04 8.87
N HIS A 57 -3.92 -1.39 9.70
CA HIS A 57 -3.96 -1.53 11.15
C HIS A 57 -5.30 -1.07 11.75
N TRP A 58 -5.88 0.00 11.22
CA TRP A 58 -7.19 0.51 11.65
C TRP A 58 -8.32 -0.50 11.39
N CYS A 59 -8.30 -1.12 10.22
CA CYS A 59 -9.39 -2.00 9.76
C CYS A 59 -9.23 -3.46 10.21
N GLY A 60 -8.03 -3.89 10.60
CA GLY A 60 -7.66 -5.29 10.74
C GLY A 60 -6.83 -5.61 12.00
N PRO A 61 -6.01 -6.68 11.94
CA PRO A 61 -5.05 -7.01 12.99
C PRO A 61 -3.88 -6.01 13.00
N ASP A 62 -3.02 -6.10 14.01
CA ASP A 62 -1.86 -5.23 14.12
C ASP A 62 -0.86 -5.50 12.98
N VAL A 63 -0.85 -4.62 11.97
CA VAL A 63 0.12 -4.65 10.87
C VAL A 63 1.29 -3.74 11.22
N SER A 64 2.51 -4.28 11.19
CA SER A 64 3.74 -3.48 11.36
C SER A 64 4.15 -2.82 10.04
N TYR A 65 4.51 -1.53 10.10
CA TYR A 65 5.10 -0.83 8.96
C TYR A 65 6.41 -1.46 8.50
N THR A 66 7.25 -1.94 9.43
CA THR A 66 8.52 -2.60 9.08
C THR A 66 8.31 -3.84 8.22
N HIS A 67 7.22 -4.57 8.44
CA HIS A 67 6.87 -5.73 7.63
C HIS A 67 6.48 -5.33 6.20
N ILE A 68 5.69 -4.26 6.05
CA ILE A 68 5.33 -3.71 4.73
C ILE A 68 6.57 -3.20 4.00
N GLU A 69 7.42 -2.47 4.71
CA GLU A 69 8.67 -1.96 4.19
C GLU A 69 9.57 -3.08 3.66
N THR A 70 9.76 -4.16 4.42
CA THR A 70 10.56 -5.32 3.97
C THR A 70 9.99 -5.94 2.71
N GLN A 71 8.66 -6.07 2.59
CA GLN A 71 8.04 -6.59 1.37
C GLN A 71 8.27 -5.67 0.16
N LEU A 72 8.21 -4.35 0.34
CA LEU A 72 8.49 -3.38 -0.71
C LEU A 72 9.97 -3.40 -1.12
N ASP A 73 10.88 -3.54 -0.15
CA ASP A 73 12.32 -3.64 -0.40
C ASP A 73 12.65 -4.94 -1.16
N ASN A 74 12.00 -6.06 -0.83
CA ASN A 74 12.16 -7.31 -1.58
C ASN A 74 11.73 -7.18 -3.05
N ILE A 75 10.63 -6.47 -3.32
CA ILE A 75 10.19 -6.20 -4.70
C ILE A 75 11.20 -5.27 -5.39
N THR A 76 11.71 -4.26 -4.68
CA THR A 76 12.72 -3.34 -5.20
C THR A 76 14.00 -4.08 -5.59
N GLN A 77 14.48 -4.98 -4.73
CA GLN A 77 15.63 -5.83 -5.03
C GLN A 77 15.36 -6.72 -6.25
N LEU A 78 14.18 -7.33 -6.34
CA LEU A 78 13.81 -8.14 -7.50
C LEU A 78 13.84 -7.34 -8.82
N VAL A 79 13.45 -6.06 -8.78
CA VAL A 79 13.57 -5.15 -9.93
C VAL A 79 15.04 -4.88 -10.26
N MET A 80 15.87 -4.60 -9.26
CA MET A 80 17.31 -4.37 -9.44
C MET A 80 18.00 -5.59 -10.07
N ASP A 81 17.72 -6.80 -9.59
CA ASP A 81 18.29 -8.05 -10.11
C ASP A 81 17.91 -8.26 -11.59
N HIS A 82 16.66 -7.96 -11.97
CA HIS A 82 16.22 -8.08 -13.35
C HIS A 82 16.79 -6.99 -14.24
N LEU A 83 16.97 -5.78 -13.70
CA LEU A 83 17.58 -4.68 -14.41
C LEU A 83 19.06 -4.95 -14.68
N GLU A 84 19.78 -5.62 -13.78
CA GLU A 84 21.18 -5.97 -13.97
C GLU A 84 21.35 -6.95 -15.15
N ILE A 85 20.42 -7.90 -15.28
CA ILE A 85 20.42 -8.87 -16.39
C ILE A 85 20.07 -8.21 -17.72
N HIS A 86 19.10 -7.29 -17.72
CA HIS A 86 18.57 -6.70 -18.97
C HIS A 86 19.31 -5.44 -19.42
N CYS A 87 19.79 -4.62 -18.48
CA CYS A 87 20.46 -3.34 -18.69
C CYS A 87 21.65 -3.18 -17.71
N PRO A 88 22.71 -4.01 -17.79
CA PRO A 88 23.82 -4.00 -16.82
C PRO A 88 24.57 -2.67 -16.75
N THR A 89 24.50 -1.85 -17.81
CA THR A 89 25.15 -0.52 -17.86
C THR A 89 24.27 0.60 -17.33
N HIS A 90 23.11 0.30 -16.75
CA HIS A 90 22.18 1.32 -16.26
C HIS A 90 22.82 2.15 -15.12
N PRO A 91 22.70 3.49 -15.12
CA PRO A 91 23.36 4.36 -14.13
C PRO A 91 22.98 4.10 -12.66
N ILE A 92 21.84 3.45 -12.42
CA ILE A 92 21.38 3.05 -11.08
C ILE A 92 22.37 2.19 -10.30
N PHE A 93 23.22 1.41 -10.98
CA PHE A 93 24.25 0.61 -10.31
C PHE A 93 25.43 1.44 -9.81
N SER A 94 25.51 2.72 -10.19
CA SER A 94 26.51 3.68 -9.70
C SER A 94 25.98 4.56 -8.55
N VAL A 95 24.71 4.43 -8.19
CA VAL A 95 24.08 5.23 -7.12
C VAL A 95 24.51 4.74 -5.75
N SER A 96 24.73 5.71 -4.85
CA SER A 96 25.15 5.45 -3.48
C SER A 96 24.02 4.85 -2.62
N GLN A 97 24.40 4.09 -1.58
CA GLN A 97 23.43 3.57 -0.61
C GLN A 97 22.70 4.71 0.14
N GLU A 98 23.39 5.83 0.35
CA GLU A 98 22.82 7.04 0.95
C GLU A 98 21.68 7.60 0.10
N GLU A 99 21.84 7.66 -1.23
CA GLU A 99 20.79 8.12 -2.15
C GLU A 99 19.59 7.17 -2.16
N PHE A 100 19.81 5.86 -2.22
CA PHE A 100 18.71 4.89 -2.10
C PHE A 100 17.96 5.03 -0.77
N SER A 101 18.69 5.24 0.33
CA SER A 101 18.08 5.48 1.64
C SER A 101 17.26 6.77 1.67
N LEU A 102 17.73 7.84 1.01
CA LEU A 102 16.98 9.08 0.88
C LEU A 102 15.67 8.85 0.13
N TRP A 103 15.69 8.17 -1.02
CA TRP A 103 14.47 7.91 -1.80
C TRP A 103 13.51 6.95 -1.11
N LYS A 104 14.03 5.97 -0.37
CA LYS A 104 13.22 5.05 0.43
C LYS A 104 12.40 5.79 1.48
N HIS A 105 13.02 6.70 2.22
CA HIS A 105 12.40 7.35 3.39
C HIS A 105 11.80 8.73 3.10
N ASN A 106 11.92 9.25 1.88
CA ASN A 106 11.38 10.57 1.52
C ASN A 106 10.61 10.54 0.19
N ASN A 107 9.60 11.40 0.08
CA ASN A 107 8.95 11.66 -1.20
C ASN A 107 9.91 12.39 -2.15
N ILE A 108 9.99 11.88 -3.38
CA ILE A 108 10.61 12.56 -4.52
C ILE A 108 9.51 13.20 -5.37
N TYR A 109 9.82 14.32 -6.02
CA TYR A 109 8.88 15.10 -6.83
C TYR A 109 9.39 15.33 -8.25
N SER A 110 10.52 14.72 -8.58
CA SER A 110 11.16 14.76 -9.88
C SER A 110 11.87 13.43 -10.09
N ASP A 111 11.92 12.99 -11.35
CA ASP A 111 12.71 11.82 -11.73
C ASP A 111 14.19 12.08 -11.48
N GLN A 112 14.90 11.06 -10.99
CA GLN A 112 16.35 11.08 -10.82
C GLN A 112 17.08 10.59 -12.08
N TRP A 113 16.31 10.18 -13.09
CA TRP A 113 16.77 9.58 -14.33
C TRP A 113 16.40 10.46 -15.52
N ASN A 114 17.17 10.34 -16.60
CA ASN A 114 16.70 10.83 -17.89
C ASN A 114 15.54 9.94 -18.39
N TYR A 115 14.90 10.39 -19.48
CA TYR A 115 13.73 9.70 -20.03
C TYR A 115 14.00 8.22 -20.39
N ASN A 116 15.15 7.91 -20.99
CA ASN A 116 15.45 6.54 -21.45
C ASN A 116 15.70 5.61 -20.28
N ASP A 117 16.57 6.01 -19.35
CA ASP A 117 16.88 5.28 -18.12
C ASP A 117 15.61 5.04 -17.29
N GLY A 118 14.77 6.07 -17.16
CA GLY A 118 13.52 5.95 -16.43
C GLY A 118 12.53 4.97 -17.08
N ILE A 119 12.46 4.93 -18.42
CA ILE A 119 11.63 3.98 -19.17
C ILE A 119 12.15 2.54 -19.01
N GLU A 120 13.46 2.33 -18.94
CA GLU A 120 14.04 1.01 -18.70
C GLU A 120 13.62 0.46 -17.33
N ILE A 121 13.81 1.24 -16.27
CA ILE A 121 13.35 0.87 -14.92
C ILE A 121 11.84 0.61 -14.92
N LEU A 122 11.04 1.49 -15.54
CA LEU A 122 9.58 1.36 -15.57
C LEU A 122 9.13 0.09 -16.29
N ASN A 123 9.80 -0.28 -17.38
CA ASN A 123 9.50 -1.51 -18.12
C ASN A 123 9.81 -2.76 -17.30
N ILE A 124 10.96 -2.79 -16.61
CA ILE A 124 11.29 -3.90 -15.71
C ILE A 124 10.30 -3.95 -14.55
N LEU A 125 9.99 -2.82 -13.91
CA LEU A 125 9.01 -2.73 -12.82
C LEU A 125 7.64 -3.27 -13.24
N ARG A 126 7.16 -2.88 -14.43
CA ARG A 126 5.89 -3.39 -14.99
C ARG A 126 5.93 -4.90 -15.22
N LYS A 127 7.04 -5.42 -15.77
CA LYS A 127 7.24 -6.86 -15.98
C LYS A 127 7.25 -7.61 -14.64
N ILE A 128 7.96 -7.11 -13.63
CA ILE A 128 7.97 -7.70 -12.29
C ILE A 128 6.54 -7.78 -11.74
N PHE A 129 5.80 -6.67 -11.77
CA PHE A 129 4.46 -6.62 -11.18
C PHE A 129 3.47 -7.56 -11.89
N PHE A 130 3.31 -7.42 -13.20
CA PHE A 130 2.22 -8.08 -13.91
C PHE A 130 2.57 -9.45 -14.45
N THR A 131 3.86 -9.77 -14.63
CA THR A 131 4.29 -11.06 -15.20
C THR A 131 4.91 -11.97 -14.15
N ILE A 132 5.84 -11.48 -13.34
CA ILE A 132 6.60 -12.34 -12.41
C ILE A 132 5.86 -12.53 -11.08
N LEU A 133 5.41 -11.43 -10.47
CA LEU A 133 4.63 -11.46 -9.22
C LEU A 133 3.14 -11.69 -9.48
N ASN A 134 2.71 -11.62 -10.74
CA ASN A 134 1.34 -11.86 -11.19
C ASN A 134 0.29 -11.09 -10.39
N PHE A 135 0.56 -9.80 -10.15
CA PHE A 135 -0.35 -8.91 -9.47
C PHE A 135 -1.64 -8.70 -10.29
N HIS A 136 -2.80 -8.99 -9.67
CA HIS A 136 -4.11 -8.91 -10.30
C HIS A 136 -4.99 -7.80 -9.70
N VAL A 137 -5.42 -6.86 -10.54
CA VAL A 137 -6.29 -5.76 -10.15
C VAL A 137 -7.76 -6.15 -10.28
N LEU A 138 -8.50 -6.07 -9.19
CA LEU A 138 -9.95 -6.24 -9.17
C LEU A 138 -10.67 -4.90 -9.38
N ASN A 139 -11.80 -4.95 -10.08
CA ASN A 139 -12.72 -3.82 -10.15
C ASN A 139 -13.41 -3.64 -8.78
N ILE A 140 -13.73 -2.40 -8.41
CA ILE A 140 -14.44 -2.11 -7.16
C ILE A 140 -15.85 -2.75 -7.11
N ASN A 141 -16.44 -3.03 -8.28
CA ASN A 141 -17.74 -3.70 -8.41
C ASN A 141 -17.61 -5.22 -8.60
N ASP A 142 -16.41 -5.80 -8.51
CA ASP A 142 -16.21 -7.24 -8.68
C ASP A 142 -16.82 -8.01 -7.49
N PRO A 143 -17.66 -9.03 -7.72
CA PRO A 143 -18.27 -9.81 -6.63
C PRO A 143 -17.24 -10.59 -5.79
N ARG A 144 -16.01 -10.78 -6.29
CA ARG A 144 -14.90 -11.42 -5.59
C ARG A 144 -14.08 -10.43 -4.75
N LEU A 145 -14.48 -9.17 -4.71
CA LEU A 145 -13.81 -8.15 -3.91
C LEU A 145 -14.12 -8.36 -2.42
N PHE A 146 -13.10 -8.71 -1.66
CA PHE A 146 -13.16 -8.76 -0.21
C PHE A 146 -12.52 -7.51 0.42
N PRO A 147 -12.88 -7.11 1.64
CA PRO A 147 -12.25 -5.98 2.33
C PRO A 147 -10.71 -6.07 2.39
N GLU A 148 -10.17 -7.29 2.49
CA GLU A 148 -8.74 -7.58 2.48
C GLU A 148 -8.07 -7.12 1.19
N ASN A 149 -8.76 -7.16 0.05
CA ASN A 149 -8.22 -6.70 -1.24
C ASN A 149 -8.00 -5.18 -1.33
N ILE A 150 -8.39 -4.43 -0.29
CA ILE A 150 -8.13 -3.00 -0.16
C ILE A 150 -6.86 -2.75 0.67
N LEU A 151 -6.53 -3.64 1.61
CA LEU A 151 -5.49 -3.39 2.60
C LEU A 151 -4.11 -3.80 2.08
N ILE A 152 -3.13 -2.90 2.18
CA ILE A 152 -1.80 -3.08 1.58
C ILE A 152 -1.10 -4.38 1.99
N ASN A 153 -1.25 -4.81 3.25
CA ASN A 153 -0.64 -6.04 3.76
C ASN A 153 -1.14 -7.28 3.01
N TYR A 154 -2.45 -7.38 2.80
CA TYR A 154 -3.05 -8.52 2.09
C TYR A 154 -2.85 -8.43 0.58
N VAL A 155 -2.80 -7.22 0.02
CA VAL A 155 -2.49 -7.04 -1.40
C VAL A 155 -1.05 -7.46 -1.70
N LEU A 156 -0.10 -7.09 -0.84
CA LEU A 156 1.27 -7.58 -0.93
C LEU A 156 1.35 -9.09 -0.70
N GLU A 157 0.59 -9.68 0.21
CA GLU A 157 0.63 -11.14 0.42
C GLU A 157 0.02 -11.93 -0.75
N ARG A 158 -1.20 -11.56 -1.15
CA ARG A 158 -2.03 -12.33 -2.08
C ARG A 158 -1.83 -11.95 -3.54
N ARG A 159 -1.17 -10.82 -3.80
CA ARG A 159 -1.01 -10.23 -5.14
C ARG A 159 -2.34 -9.85 -5.81
N VAL A 160 -3.43 -9.72 -5.05
CA VAL A 160 -4.77 -9.37 -5.56
C VAL A 160 -5.36 -8.21 -4.78
N GLY A 161 -5.82 -7.18 -5.47
CA GLY A 161 -6.29 -5.95 -4.83
C GLY A 161 -6.90 -4.95 -5.78
N ILE A 162 -7.35 -3.81 -5.24
CA ILE A 162 -7.91 -2.72 -6.06
C ILE A 162 -6.80 -1.81 -6.63
N SER A 163 -7.14 -1.04 -7.66
CA SER A 163 -6.22 -0.11 -8.32
C SER A 163 -5.53 0.86 -7.36
N ALA A 164 -6.23 1.30 -6.30
CA ALA A 164 -5.66 2.25 -5.34
C ALA A 164 -4.49 1.65 -4.55
N SER A 165 -4.67 0.45 -3.98
CA SER A 165 -3.62 -0.23 -3.21
C SER A 165 -2.44 -0.60 -4.10
N PHE A 166 -2.72 -1.00 -5.34
CA PHE A 166 -1.68 -1.24 -6.36
C PHE A 166 -0.89 0.00 -6.68
N ALA A 167 -1.55 1.13 -6.91
CA ALA A 167 -0.88 2.39 -7.21
C ALA A 167 0.04 2.81 -6.07
N ILE A 168 -0.34 2.58 -4.81
CA ILE A 168 0.51 2.84 -3.65
C ILE A 168 1.74 1.93 -3.66
N ILE A 169 1.57 0.62 -3.85
CA ILE A 169 2.69 -0.34 -3.88
C ILE A 169 3.65 0.00 -5.04
N PHE A 170 3.10 0.22 -6.24
CA PHE A 170 3.85 0.55 -7.44
C PHE A 170 4.63 1.87 -7.26
N HIS A 171 3.96 2.92 -6.78
CA HIS A 171 4.59 4.20 -6.43
C HIS A 171 5.73 4.00 -5.43
N SER A 172 5.52 3.20 -4.39
CA SER A 172 6.49 2.98 -3.33
C SER A 172 7.76 2.29 -3.83
N VAL A 173 7.63 1.33 -4.74
CA VAL A 173 8.77 0.64 -5.37
C VAL A 173 9.45 1.56 -6.38
N ALA A 174 8.69 2.22 -7.26
CA ALA A 174 9.24 3.18 -8.22
C ALA A 174 10.05 4.29 -7.53
N ARG A 175 9.51 4.83 -6.42
CA ARG A 175 10.19 5.84 -5.61
C ARG A 175 11.52 5.35 -5.07
N ARG A 176 11.58 4.12 -4.52
CA ARG A 176 12.83 3.51 -4.03
C ARG A 176 13.89 3.34 -5.14
N LEU A 177 13.46 3.33 -6.39
CA LEU A 177 14.32 3.27 -7.58
C LEU A 177 14.59 4.66 -8.18
N GLY A 178 14.22 5.76 -7.53
CA GLY A 178 14.45 7.13 -8.02
C GLY A 178 13.46 7.59 -9.10
N LEU A 179 12.37 6.86 -9.33
CA LEU A 179 11.31 7.25 -10.28
C LEU A 179 10.14 7.95 -9.60
N TYR A 180 9.78 9.12 -10.12
CA TYR A 180 8.60 9.84 -9.69
C TYR A 180 7.36 9.36 -10.46
N CYS A 181 6.55 8.52 -9.80
CA CYS A 181 5.27 8.06 -10.34
C CYS A 181 4.12 8.57 -9.47
N ALA A 182 3.38 9.58 -9.90
CA ALA A 182 2.23 10.07 -9.14
C ALA A 182 1.03 9.10 -9.28
N PRO A 183 0.47 8.55 -8.18
CA PRO A 183 -0.72 7.72 -8.26
C PRO A 183 -1.95 8.60 -8.57
N ILE A 184 -2.61 8.32 -9.70
CA ILE A 184 -3.84 9.01 -10.11
C ILE A 184 -5.03 8.15 -9.67
N PHE A 185 -5.78 8.62 -8.69
CA PHE A 185 -7.01 7.97 -8.24
C PHE A 185 -8.20 8.51 -9.04
N ILE A 186 -8.52 7.87 -10.16
CA ILE A 186 -9.71 8.23 -10.96
C ILE A 186 -10.95 7.65 -10.25
N GLN A 187 -11.70 8.50 -9.55
CA GLN A 187 -13.06 8.16 -9.12
C GLN A 187 -14.01 8.47 -10.28
N TYR A 188 -14.61 7.44 -10.90
CA TYR A 188 -15.76 7.68 -11.77
C TYR A 188 -16.94 8.18 -10.91
N PRO A 189 -17.53 9.35 -11.20
CA PRO A 189 -18.74 9.77 -10.51
C PRO A 189 -19.84 8.75 -10.79
N ARG A 190 -20.50 8.27 -9.73
CA ARG A 190 -21.54 7.22 -9.74
C ARG A 190 -22.81 7.54 -10.57
N ASN A 191 -22.85 8.67 -11.28
CA ASN A 191 -24.09 9.26 -11.82
C ASN A 191 -24.20 9.30 -13.36
N LEU A 192 -23.38 8.56 -14.13
CA LEU A 192 -23.45 8.59 -15.60
C LEU A 192 -24.05 7.33 -16.25
N VAL A 193 -24.96 6.62 -15.56
CA VAL A 193 -25.67 5.44 -16.14
C VAL A 193 -27.20 5.54 -16.07
N HIS A 194 -27.79 6.74 -15.99
CA HIS A 194 -29.26 6.89 -15.99
C HIS A 194 -29.88 7.69 -17.14
N HIS A 195 -29.17 7.96 -18.24
CA HIS A 195 -29.79 8.56 -19.43
C HIS A 195 -29.41 7.86 -20.72
N ARG A 196 -29.73 6.56 -20.86
CA ARG A 196 -29.86 5.90 -22.17
C ARG A 196 -30.87 4.76 -22.17
N TYR A 197 -32.08 4.95 -21.64
CA TYR A 197 -33.25 4.14 -22.00
C TYR A 197 -34.53 4.97 -21.81
N SER A 198 -34.80 5.88 -22.75
CA SER A 198 -36.11 6.53 -22.95
C SER A 198 -36.17 7.01 -24.40
N ALA A 199 -36.48 6.09 -25.30
CA ALA A 199 -37.04 6.33 -26.63
C ALA A 199 -37.77 5.05 -27.04
#